data_AF-A0A562K4Z1-F1
#
_entry.id   AF-A0A562K4Z1-F1
#
_cell.length_a   1.000
_cell.length_b   1.000
_cell.length_c   1.000
_cell.angle_alpha   90.00
_cell.angle_beta   90.00
_cell.angle_gamma   90.00
#
_symmetry.space_group_name_H-M   'P 1'
#
loop_
_entity.id
_entity.type
_entity.pdbx_description
1 polymer ?
#
loop_
_entity_poly.entity_id
_entity_poly.type
_entity_poly.pdbx_seq_one_letter_code
_entity_poly.pdbx_strand_id
1 'polypeptide(L)'
;MKTAVETIFVGKDRRCNRHFLQMCSHYLFDPVACTPASGWEKGQVENQVGLVRERFFTPRLRFKNLHELNAWLLDKCIVYAKAHRHAVTASVSKTSLVRFDNNKYSVAGSAVGRPVEVQAIPIAS
;
A
#
# COMPACT_ATOMS: atom_id res chain seq x y z
N MET A 1 -4.18 -19.01 8.47
CA MET A 1 -2.70 -18.86 8.41
C MET A 1 -2.23 -18.28 9.74
N LYS A 2 -1.22 -18.88 10.41
CA LYS A 2 -0.72 -18.41 11.72
C LYS A 2 0.43 -17.40 11.60
N THR A 3 1.36 -17.58 10.67
CA THR A 3 2.48 -16.65 10.43
C THR A 3 2.78 -16.52 8.93
N ALA A 4 3.21 -15.33 8.49
CA ALA A 4 3.60 -15.08 7.10
C ALA A 4 5.06 -15.48 6.80
N VAL A 5 5.93 -15.37 7.81
CA VAL A 5 7.36 -15.72 7.76
C VAL A 5 7.63 -16.84 8.76
N GLU A 6 8.35 -17.87 8.31
CA GLU A 6 8.81 -19.00 9.13
C GLU A 6 10.20 -18.73 9.74
N THR A 7 11.09 -18.08 9.00
CA THR A 7 12.47 -17.81 9.44
C THR A 7 13.00 -16.51 8.87
N ILE A 8 13.73 -15.76 9.70
CA ILE A 8 14.40 -14.50 9.35
C ILE A 8 15.89 -14.80 9.17
N PHE A 9 16.46 -14.42 8.03
CA PHE A 9 17.90 -14.48 7.76
C PHE A 9 18.51 -13.07 7.70
N VAL A 10 19.79 -12.98 7.30
CA VAL A 10 20.53 -11.72 7.17
C VAL A 10 19.89 -10.82 6.10
N GLY A 11 19.92 -9.51 6.32
CA GLY A 11 19.37 -8.55 5.37
C GLY A 11 17.86 -8.75 5.17
N LYS A 12 17.45 -8.87 3.90
CA LYS A 12 16.05 -9.04 3.49
C LYS A 12 15.61 -10.49 3.31
N ASP A 13 16.51 -11.45 3.48
CA ASP A 13 16.21 -12.86 3.18
C ASP A 13 15.28 -13.47 4.21
N ARG A 14 14.18 -14.06 3.74
CA ARG A 14 13.15 -14.68 4.59
C ARG A 14 12.76 -16.04 4.02
N ARG A 15 12.55 -17.01 4.91
CA ARG A 15 11.77 -18.21 4.57
C ARG A 15 10.31 -17.89 4.84
N CYS A 16 9.55 -17.67 3.77
CA CYS A 16 8.12 -17.39 3.84
C CYS A 16 7.29 -18.67 4.02
N ASN A 17 6.16 -18.57 4.72
CA ASN A 17 5.22 -19.67 4.84
C ASN A 17 4.65 -20.04 3.46
N ARG A 18 4.49 -21.34 3.17
CA ARG A 18 3.98 -21.81 1.88
C ARG A 18 2.58 -21.26 1.53
N HIS A 19 1.68 -21.14 2.51
CA HIS A 19 0.35 -20.57 2.30
C HIS A 19 0.40 -19.06 2.04
N PHE A 20 1.38 -18.36 2.64
CA PHE A 20 1.63 -16.95 2.34
C PHE A 20 2.11 -16.76 0.89
N LEU A 21 3.04 -17.60 0.43
CA LEU A 21 3.49 -17.57 -0.97
C LEU A 21 2.37 -17.89 -1.97
N GLN A 22 1.47 -18.82 -1.64
CA GLN A 22 0.27 -19.09 -2.44
C GLN A 22 -0.64 -17.86 -2.54
N MET A 23 -0.82 -17.14 -1.43
CA MET A 23 -1.56 -15.87 -1.41
C MET A 23 -0.88 -14.81 -2.28
N CYS A 24 0.44 -14.64 -2.16
CA CYS A 24 1.22 -13.73 -3.02
C CYS A 24 1.04 -14.06 -4.50
N SER A 25 1.09 -15.36 -4.86
CA SER A 25 0.87 -15.82 -6.23
C SER A 25 -0.57 -15.60 -6.71
N HIS A 26 -1.56 -15.75 -5.84
CA HIS A 26 -2.97 -15.53 -6.19
C HIS A 26 -3.27 -14.04 -6.44
N TYR A 27 -2.72 -13.16 -5.60
CA TYR A 27 -2.90 -11.71 -5.70
C TYR A 27 -1.78 -10.99 -6.49
N LEU A 28 -0.88 -11.75 -7.12
CA LEU A 28 0.18 -11.27 -8.01
C LEU A 28 1.05 -10.15 -7.41
N PHE A 29 1.47 -10.29 -6.15
CA PHE A 29 2.43 -9.38 -5.52
C PHE A 29 3.66 -10.11 -5.00
N ASP A 30 4.79 -9.41 -4.95
CA ASP A 30 6.06 -9.93 -4.46
C ASP A 30 6.35 -9.33 -3.06
N PRO A 31 6.48 -10.13 -2.00
CA PRO A 31 6.71 -9.61 -0.66
C PRO A 31 8.15 -9.08 -0.49
N VAL A 32 8.28 -7.82 -0.10
CA VAL A 32 9.58 -7.22 0.24
C VAL A 32 9.72 -7.09 1.75
N ALA A 33 10.74 -7.73 2.32
CA ALA A 33 11.06 -7.59 3.73
C ALA A 33 11.92 -6.34 4.00
N CYS A 34 11.71 -5.72 5.17
CA CYS A 34 12.65 -4.76 5.73
C CYS A 34 13.83 -5.48 6.38
N THR A 35 15.00 -4.85 6.34
CA THR A 35 16.21 -5.23 7.04
C THR A 35 16.01 -5.05 8.55
N PRO A 36 16.40 -6.03 9.39
CA PRO A 36 16.26 -5.92 10.84
C PRO A 36 17.02 -4.70 11.36
N ALA A 37 16.43 -3.98 12.32
CA ALA A 37 16.95 -2.74 12.90
C ALA A 37 17.15 -1.57 11.92
N SER A 38 16.61 -1.63 10.70
CA SER A 38 16.67 -0.55 9.71
C SER A 38 15.38 0.27 9.65
N GLY A 39 15.11 1.03 10.71
CA GLY A 39 13.88 1.84 10.82
C GLY A 39 13.68 2.83 9.66
N TRP A 40 14.77 3.33 9.06
CA TRP A 40 14.70 4.23 7.90
C TRP A 40 14.01 3.63 6.69
N GLU A 41 14.02 2.30 6.51
CA GLU A 41 13.30 1.63 5.41
C GLU A 41 11.78 1.73 5.56
N LYS A 42 11.31 2.04 6.77
CA LYS A 42 9.90 2.22 7.10
C LYS A 42 9.51 3.68 7.31
N GLY A 43 10.45 4.61 7.13
CA GLY A 43 10.26 6.03 7.42
C GLY A 43 9.08 6.66 6.68
N GLN A 44 8.85 6.28 5.42
CA GLN A 44 7.69 6.79 4.66
C GLN A 44 6.37 6.39 5.34
N VAL A 45 6.21 5.12 5.70
CA VAL A 45 4.98 4.60 6.31
C VAL A 45 4.77 5.23 7.69
N GLU A 46 5.83 5.33 8.49
CA GLU A 46 5.77 5.93 9.83
C GLU A 46 5.40 7.42 9.76
N ASN A 47 5.96 8.16 8.80
CA ASN A 47 5.63 9.56 8.58
C ASN A 47 4.17 9.74 8.12
N GLN A 48 3.68 8.89 7.22
CA GLN A 48 2.28 8.92 6.77
C GLN A 48 1.31 8.64 7.93
N VAL A 49 1.63 7.68 8.80
CA VAL A 49 0.83 7.40 10.00
C VAL A 49 0.87 8.59 10.97
N GLY A 50 2.04 9.21 11.16
CA GLY A 50 2.19 10.44 11.95
C GLY A 50 1.28 11.56 11.44
N LEU A 51 1.32 11.84 10.14
CA LEU A 51 0.50 12.85 9.50
C LEU A 51 -1.00 12.61 9.71
N VAL A 52 -1.47 11.37 9.55
CA VAL A 52 -2.88 11.01 9.77
C VAL A 52 -3.27 11.22 11.23
N ARG A 53 -2.42 10.82 12.17
CA ARG A 53 -2.67 11.02 13.62
C ARG A 53 -2.77 12.49 13.97
N GLU A 54 -1.84 13.31 13.47
CA GLU A 54 -1.82 14.75 13.74
C GLU A 54 -3.00 15.46 13.08
N ARG A 55 -3.30 15.18 11.81
CA ARG A 55 -4.38 15.87 11.10
C ARG A 55 -5.78 15.42 11.49
N PHE A 56 -6.00 14.14 11.73
CA PHE A 56 -7.36 13.60 11.90
C PHE A 56 -7.71 13.43 13.38
N PHE A 57 -6.75 13.05 14.22
CA PHE A 57 -7.02 12.65 15.61
C PHE A 57 -6.56 13.69 16.65
N THR A 58 -6.28 14.92 16.21
CA THR A 58 -5.94 16.04 17.10
C THR A 58 -6.96 17.17 16.91
N PRO A 59 -7.75 17.52 17.94
CA PRO A 59 -7.78 16.96 19.29
C PRO A 59 -8.36 15.53 19.32
N ARG A 60 -8.16 14.83 20.45
CA ARG A 60 -8.65 13.44 20.63
C ARG A 60 -10.17 13.36 20.45
N LEU A 61 -10.59 12.61 19.45
CA LEU A 61 -12.00 12.41 19.12
C LEU A 61 -12.65 11.36 20.02
N ARG A 62 -13.97 11.46 20.20
CA ARG A 62 -14.80 10.47 20.90
C ARG A 62 -15.92 10.03 19.98
N PHE A 63 -16.14 8.71 19.93
CA PHE A 63 -17.18 8.06 19.15
C PHE A 63 -17.92 7.07 20.03
N LYS A 64 -19.18 6.76 19.70
CA LYS A 64 -19.99 5.84 20.50
C LYS A 64 -19.59 4.38 20.25
N ASN A 65 -19.12 4.07 19.04
CA ASN A 65 -18.71 2.73 18.63
C ASN A 65 -17.73 2.78 17.45
N LEU A 66 -17.17 1.62 17.09
CA LEU A 66 -16.22 1.50 15.99
C LEU A 66 -16.84 1.79 14.61
N HIS A 67 -18.14 1.55 14.43
CA HIS A 67 -18.80 1.79 13.15
C HIS A 67 -18.82 3.28 12.82
N GLU A 68 -19.17 4.12 13.79
CA GLU A 68 -19.15 5.58 13.65
C GLU A 68 -17.74 6.10 13.35
N LEU A 69 -16.73 5.61 14.07
CA LEU A 69 -15.32 5.93 13.81
C LEU A 69 -14.89 5.55 12.39
N ASN A 70 -15.23 4.34 11.92
CA ASN A 70 -14.82 3.86 10.60
C ASN A 70 -15.47 4.66 9.48
N ALA A 71 -16.77 4.98 9.61
CA ALA A 71 -17.47 5.81 8.63
C ALA A 71 -16.87 7.22 8.56
N TRP A 72 -16.61 7.83 9.73
CA TRP A 72 -15.96 9.14 9.80
C TRP A 72 -14.54 9.13 9.22
N LEU A 73 -13.73 8.12 9.55
CA LEU A 73 -12.36 8.00 9.07
C LEU A 73 -12.30 7.79 7.55
N LEU A 74 -13.21 6.98 7.00
CA LEU A 74 -13.31 6.76 5.57
C LEU A 74 -13.58 8.08 4.82
N ASP A 75 -14.56 8.87 5.29
CA ASP A 75 -14.87 10.18 4.71
C ASP A 75 -13.65 11.11 4.73
N LYS A 76 -12.95 11.21 5.88
CA LYS A 76 -11.72 12.00 5.99
C LYS A 76 -10.63 11.54 5.05
N CYS A 77 -10.41 10.24 4.93
CA CYS A 77 -9.43 9.67 4.00
C CYS A 77 -9.78 10.03 2.54
N ILE A 78 -11.05 9.90 2.13
CA ILE A 78 -11.49 10.24 0.77
C ILE A 78 -11.30 11.73 0.48
N VAL A 79 -11.72 12.61 1.40
CA VAL A 79 -11.55 14.06 1.24
C VAL A 79 -10.07 14.44 1.15
N TYR A 80 -9.24 13.91 2.05
CA TYR A 80 -7.81 14.16 2.05
C TYR A 80 -7.14 13.69 0.77
N ALA A 81 -7.48 12.47 0.35
CA ALA A 81 -6.99 11.85 -0.87
C ALA A 81 -7.33 12.66 -2.13
N LYS A 82 -8.58 13.15 -2.25
CA LYS A 82 -9.01 14.00 -3.36
C LYS A 82 -8.23 15.32 -3.43
N ALA A 83 -7.89 15.89 -2.28
CA ALA A 83 -7.11 17.12 -2.19
C ALA A 83 -5.61 16.93 -2.45
N HIS A 84 -5.07 15.72 -2.22
CA HIS A 84 -3.65 15.40 -2.37
C HIS A 84 -3.46 14.32 -3.43
N ARG A 85 -3.74 14.69 -4.69
CA ARG A 85 -3.60 13.76 -5.82
C ARG A 85 -2.15 13.32 -5.98
N HIS A 86 -1.93 12.01 -5.85
CA HIS A 86 -0.67 11.38 -6.21
C HIS A 86 -0.85 10.64 -7.53
N ALA A 87 -0.59 11.36 -8.63
CA ALA A 87 -0.71 10.87 -10.00
C ALA A 87 0.67 10.87 -10.67
N VAL A 88 1.01 9.76 -11.33
CA VAL A 88 2.26 9.61 -12.07
C VAL A 88 1.95 9.03 -13.45
N THR A 89 2.46 9.66 -14.50
CA THR A 89 2.44 9.10 -15.84
C THR A 89 3.48 7.99 -15.95
N ALA A 90 3.06 6.80 -16.35
CA ALA A 90 3.93 5.65 -16.53
C ALA A 90 3.63 4.92 -17.84
N SER A 91 4.63 4.27 -18.42
CA SER A 91 4.45 3.39 -19.58
C SER A 91 4.18 1.96 -19.12
N VAL A 92 3.20 1.30 -19.73
CA VAL A 92 2.92 -0.12 -19.46
C VAL A 92 3.90 -1.01 -20.20
N SER A 93 4.51 -1.96 -19.48
CA SER A 93 5.44 -2.94 -20.06
C SER A 93 4.73 -3.90 -21.03
N LYS A 94 5.51 -4.62 -21.84
CA LYS A 94 5.00 -5.69 -22.72
C LYS A 94 4.29 -6.83 -21.97
N THR A 95 4.53 -6.96 -20.67
CA THR A 95 3.92 -7.99 -19.80
C THR A 95 2.75 -7.43 -18.99
N SER A 96 2.14 -6.32 -19.43
CA SER A 96 1.01 -5.66 -18.74
C SER A 96 1.31 -5.25 -17.29
N LEU A 97 2.54 -4.80 -17.02
CA LEU A 97 2.94 -4.29 -15.71
C LEU A 97 3.25 -2.79 -15.79
N VAL A 98 2.83 -2.05 -14.76
CA VAL A 98 3.21 -0.65 -14.55
C VAL A 98 4.02 -0.52 -13.26
N ARG A 99 5.02 0.37 -13.23
CA ARG A 99 5.75 0.69 -11.99
C ARG A 99 5.16 1.95 -11.35
N PHE A 100 4.92 1.89 -10.06
CA PHE A 100 4.42 3.00 -9.25
C PHE A 100 4.90 2.83 -7.81
N ASP A 101 5.43 3.89 -7.18
CA ASP A 101 5.97 3.87 -5.82
C ASP A 101 6.88 2.67 -5.52
N ASN A 102 7.80 2.40 -6.44
CA ASN A 102 8.75 1.28 -6.39
C ASN A 102 8.12 -0.14 -6.44
N ASN A 103 6.80 -0.23 -6.59
CA ASN A 103 6.05 -1.46 -6.76
C ASN A 103 5.69 -1.69 -8.24
N LYS A 104 5.37 -2.94 -8.59
CA LYS A 104 4.83 -3.31 -9.90
C LYS A 104 3.38 -3.71 -9.73
N TYR A 105 2.52 -3.18 -10.60
CA TYR A 105 1.09 -3.49 -10.61
C TYR A 105 0.70 -4.06 -11.96
N SER A 106 -0.13 -5.10 -11.97
CA SER A 106 -0.77 -5.59 -13.18
C SER A 106 -1.83 -4.60 -13.66
N VAL A 107 -1.89 -4.40 -14.98
CA VAL A 107 -2.92 -3.58 -15.62
C VAL A 107 -3.59 -4.38 -16.74
N ALA A 108 -4.72 -3.87 -17.25
CA ALA A 108 -5.38 -4.48 -18.40
C ALA A 108 -4.45 -4.54 -19.61
N GLY A 109 -4.42 -5.68 -20.32
CA GLY A 109 -3.57 -5.88 -21.49
C GLY A 109 -3.82 -4.87 -22.62
N SER A 110 -5.02 -4.27 -22.67
CA SER A 110 -5.37 -3.18 -23.59
C SER A 110 -4.55 -1.90 -23.37
N ALA A 111 -3.89 -1.75 -22.23
CA ALA A 111 -3.04 -0.61 -21.90
C ALA A 111 -1.56 -0.80 -22.29
N VAL A 112 -1.15 -1.98 -22.75
CA VAL A 112 0.25 -2.29 -23.11
C VAL A 112 0.79 -1.32 -24.16
N GLY A 113 2.00 -0.79 -23.92
CA GLY A 113 2.67 0.14 -24.83
C GLY A 113 2.06 1.55 -24.88
N ARG A 114 1.02 1.83 -24.08
CA ARG A 114 0.39 3.15 -23.98
C ARG A 114 0.88 3.87 -22.71
N PRO A 115 1.00 5.21 -22.73
CA PRO A 115 1.13 5.98 -21.51
C PRO A 115 -0.18 5.87 -20.71
N VAL A 116 -0.05 5.60 -19.42
CA VAL A 116 -1.17 5.54 -18.46
C VAL A 116 -0.91 6.50 -17.32
N GLU A 117 -1.98 7.08 -16.77
CA GLU A 117 -1.93 7.81 -15.53
C GLU A 117 -2.23 6.84 -14.37
N VAL A 118 -1.27 6.65 -13.48
CA VAL A 118 -1.44 5.81 -12.28
C VAL A 118 -1.74 6.71 -11.10
N GLN A 119 -2.81 6.41 -10.37
CA GLN A 119 -3.21 7.15 -9.17
C GLN A 119 -3.21 6.24 -7.93
N ALA A 120 -2.65 6.72 -6.82
CA ALA A 120 -2.48 5.94 -5.59
C ALA A 120 -3.78 5.65 -4.81
N ILE A 121 -4.93 6.16 -5.23
CA ILE A 121 -6.17 6.21 -4.44
C ILE A 121 -7.33 5.62 -5.23
N PRO A 122 -8.22 4.83 -4.58
CA PRO A 122 -9.39 4.26 -5.24
C PRO A 122 -10.35 5.38 -5.62
N ILE A 123 -10.64 5.42 -6.92
CA ILE A 123 -11.80 6.10 -7.48
C ILE A 123 -13.01 5.52 -6.75
N ALA A 124 -13.60 6.26 -5.81
CA ALA A 124 -15.01 6.04 -5.50
C ALA A 124 -15.76 6.46 -6.77
N SER A 125 -16.06 5.48 -7.61
CA SER A 125 -17.04 5.56 -8.69
C SER A 125 -18.41 5.83 -8.09
#